data_AF-A0A377GHI6-F1
#
_entry.id   AF-A0A377GHI6-F1
#
_cell.length_a   1.000
_cell.length_b   1.000
_cell.length_c   1.000
_cell.angle_alpha   90.00
_cell.angle_beta   90.00
_cell.angle_gamma   90.00
#
_symmetry.space_group_name_H-M   'P 1'
#
loop_
_entity.id
_entity.type
_entity.pdbx_description
1 polymer ?
#
loop_
_entity_poly.entity_id
_entity_poly.type
_entity_poly.pdbx_seq_one_letter_code
_entity_poly.pdbx_strand_id
1 'polypeptide(L)'
;MPKYRKINLNEALFLLQNNAPDLVSLDLSDQEISEQCLYELVEAINANNYLKRIKLDCCMIDDDKVKILSRLDSIEVLSLRANKISDNGMRLLAAMPSLKKLDLSSNNNLYDKRITAKGLNIFVRNSTLEQLTLSDNELDDECAKTLARNNLRRLILSKNQISHKGVTYLAAHKKLKFLDISTNKIGDSGASTLINENLRIRVLILNNNKLGIKAITKMKTEQLKKLDRLDLCLNPLGHDGIKLLQDKWGSQDGLSTFFCQKRNRSFITGLFNTIHTQFFPEKENKPAQSIVLNSTL
;
A
#
# COMPACT_ATOMS: atom_id res chain seq x y z
N MET A 1 -15.77 -6.41 -4.41
CA MET A 1 -15.88 -4.95 -4.25
C MET A 1 -16.11 -4.32 -5.61
N PRO A 2 -16.90 -3.23 -5.71
CA PRO A 2 -17.13 -2.53 -6.97
C PRO A 2 -15.79 -2.08 -7.57
N LYS A 3 -15.64 -2.21 -8.89
CA LYS A 3 -14.47 -1.67 -9.60
C LYS A 3 -14.58 -0.16 -9.66
N TYR A 4 -13.43 0.50 -9.67
CA TYR A 4 -13.38 1.93 -9.94
C TYR A 4 -13.89 2.22 -11.35
N ARG A 5 -14.74 3.23 -11.47
CA ARG A 5 -15.15 3.81 -12.74
C ARG A 5 -14.20 4.96 -13.05
N LYS A 6 -13.27 4.77 -13.98
CA LYS A 6 -12.34 5.82 -14.46
C LYS A 6 -13.04 6.64 -15.52
N ILE A 7 -13.31 7.91 -15.22
CA ILE A 7 -14.05 8.85 -16.06
C ILE A 7 -13.46 10.26 -15.89
N ASN A 8 -13.81 11.19 -16.77
CA ASN A 8 -13.40 12.59 -16.62
C ASN A 8 -14.25 13.31 -15.57
N LEU A 9 -13.76 14.45 -15.09
CA LEU A 9 -14.42 15.26 -14.08
C LEU A 9 -15.86 15.66 -14.45
N ASN A 10 -16.12 16.05 -15.70
CA ASN A 10 -17.45 16.49 -16.12
C ASN A 10 -18.49 15.36 -16.04
N GLU A 11 -18.12 14.16 -16.49
CA GLU A 11 -18.97 12.97 -16.36
C GLU A 11 -19.18 12.61 -14.88
N ALA A 12 -18.13 12.71 -14.06
CA ALA A 12 -18.24 12.45 -12.63
C ALA A 12 -19.20 13.42 -11.94
N LEU A 13 -19.08 14.72 -12.20
CA LEU A 13 -19.99 15.74 -11.66
C LEU A 13 -21.43 15.47 -12.08
N PHE A 14 -21.67 15.15 -13.35
CA PHE A 14 -23.00 14.79 -13.84
C PHE A 14 -23.59 13.58 -13.08
N LEU A 15 -22.84 12.49 -12.92
CA LEU A 15 -23.33 11.30 -12.22
C LEU A 15 -23.56 11.54 -10.73
N LEU A 16 -22.69 12.33 -10.09
CA LEU A 16 -22.81 12.69 -8.68
C LEU A 16 -24.05 13.55 -8.42
N GLN A 17 -24.27 14.58 -9.25
CA GLN A 17 -25.42 15.48 -9.19
C GLN A 17 -26.75 14.75 -9.45
N ASN A 18 -26.73 13.72 -10.29
CA ASN A 18 -27.89 12.85 -10.52
C ASN A 18 -28.03 11.72 -9.49
N ASN A 19 -27.19 11.72 -8.43
CA ASN A 19 -27.18 10.74 -7.35
C ASN A 19 -27.18 9.28 -7.85
N ALA A 20 -26.36 9.00 -8.87
CA ALA A 20 -26.33 7.69 -9.52
C ALA A 20 -26.02 6.56 -8.52
N PRO A 21 -26.94 5.58 -8.32
CA PRO A 21 -26.84 4.59 -7.25
C PRO A 21 -25.74 3.54 -7.47
N ASP A 22 -25.27 3.39 -8.70
CA ASP A 22 -24.19 2.49 -9.09
C ASP A 22 -22.79 3.12 -8.90
N LEU A 23 -22.71 4.44 -8.66
CA LEU A 23 -21.45 5.16 -8.49
C LEU A 23 -20.89 5.03 -7.06
N VAL A 24 -20.42 3.84 -6.71
CA VAL A 24 -19.83 3.56 -5.38
C VAL A 24 -18.33 3.85 -5.33
N SER A 25 -17.65 3.79 -6.48
CA SER A 25 -16.21 4.02 -6.59
C SER A 25 -15.82 4.76 -7.87
N LEU A 26 -15.13 5.87 -7.70
CA LEU A 26 -14.76 6.82 -8.76
C LEU A 26 -13.24 6.96 -8.86
N ASP A 27 -12.71 6.95 -10.08
CA ASP A 27 -11.30 7.21 -10.35
C ASP A 27 -11.15 8.43 -11.26
N LEU A 28 -10.58 9.48 -10.69
CA LEU A 28 -10.27 10.75 -11.37
C LEU A 28 -8.76 10.95 -11.51
N SER A 29 -7.96 9.88 -11.39
CA SER A 29 -6.50 9.96 -11.46
C SER A 29 -6.03 10.49 -12.81
N ASP A 30 -4.84 11.09 -12.81
CA ASP A 30 -4.18 11.67 -13.99
C ASP A 30 -4.94 12.87 -14.59
N GLN A 31 -5.70 13.59 -13.76
CA GLN A 31 -6.41 14.81 -14.14
C GLN A 31 -5.87 16.00 -13.35
N GLU A 32 -5.65 17.12 -14.04
CA GLU A 32 -5.34 18.39 -13.37
C GLU A 32 -6.65 18.97 -12.81
N ILE A 33 -6.77 18.96 -11.49
CA ILE A 33 -7.95 19.47 -10.79
C ILE A 33 -7.59 20.81 -10.16
N SER A 34 -8.20 21.88 -10.68
CA SER A 34 -8.12 23.22 -10.07
C SER A 34 -8.83 23.23 -8.71
N GLU A 35 -8.52 24.20 -7.84
CA GLU A 35 -9.21 24.32 -6.55
C GLU A 35 -10.72 24.53 -6.72
N GLN A 36 -11.12 25.35 -7.71
CA GLN A 36 -12.53 25.61 -8.01
C GLN A 36 -13.27 24.32 -8.36
N CYS A 37 -12.70 23.53 -9.27
CA CYS A 37 -13.25 22.23 -9.64
C CYS A 37 -13.29 21.25 -8.46
N LEU A 38 -12.33 21.34 -7.55
CA LEU A 38 -12.28 20.49 -6.35
C LEU A 38 -13.39 20.84 -5.35
N TYR A 39 -13.74 22.13 -5.21
CA TYR A 39 -14.89 22.55 -4.41
C TYR A 39 -16.19 21.97 -4.95
N GLU A 40 -16.44 22.12 -6.25
CA GLU A 40 -17.62 21.58 -6.93
C GLU A 40 -17.70 20.05 -6.78
N LEU A 41 -16.57 19.37 -6.90
CA LEU A 41 -16.49 17.93 -6.70
C LEU A 41 -16.84 17.53 -5.26
N VAL A 42 -16.31 18.22 -4.26
CA VAL A 42 -16.60 17.93 -2.84
C VAL A 42 -18.06 18.17 -2.51
N GLU A 43 -18.67 19.24 -3.01
CA GLU A 43 -20.11 19.50 -2.83
C GLU A 43 -20.96 18.41 -3.47
N ALA A 44 -20.64 18.01 -4.71
CA ALA A 44 -21.35 16.96 -5.41
C ALA A 44 -21.21 15.59 -4.71
N ILE A 45 -20.03 15.28 -4.15
CA ILE A 45 -19.82 14.04 -3.39
C ILE A 45 -20.58 14.04 -2.06
N ASN A 46 -20.60 15.17 -1.35
CA ASN A 46 -21.33 15.26 -0.08
C ASN A 46 -22.86 15.21 -0.27
N ALA A 47 -23.36 15.68 -1.42
CA ALA A 47 -24.76 15.50 -1.80
C ALA A 47 -25.09 14.07 -2.31
N ASN A 48 -24.06 13.28 -2.64
CA ASN A 48 -24.23 11.92 -3.14
C ASN A 48 -24.31 10.89 -2.00
N ASN A 49 -25.29 9.99 -2.09
CA ASN A 49 -25.56 9.01 -1.03
C ASN A 49 -24.76 7.70 -1.14
N TYR A 50 -24.07 7.48 -2.27
CA TYR A 50 -23.56 6.16 -2.66
C TYR A 50 -22.04 6.09 -2.77
N LEU A 51 -21.37 7.18 -3.11
CA LEU A 51 -19.93 7.21 -3.30
C LEU A 51 -19.23 7.00 -1.96
N LYS A 52 -18.39 5.96 -1.89
CA LYS A 52 -17.58 5.64 -0.70
C LYS A 52 -16.10 5.65 -0.99
N ARG A 53 -15.71 5.68 -2.26
CA ARG A 53 -14.34 5.41 -2.68
C ARG A 53 -13.95 6.34 -3.81
N ILE A 54 -12.84 7.05 -3.65
CA ILE A 54 -12.32 7.94 -4.68
C ILE A 54 -10.80 7.77 -4.81
N LYS A 55 -10.32 7.82 -6.06
CA LYS A 55 -8.90 7.99 -6.37
C LYS A 55 -8.67 9.32 -7.06
N LEU A 56 -7.63 10.00 -6.62
CA LEU A 56 -7.15 11.28 -7.13
C LEU A 56 -5.63 11.20 -7.31
N ASP A 57 -5.16 10.09 -7.87
CA ASP A 57 -3.72 9.85 -8.02
C ASP A 57 -3.15 10.75 -9.13
N CYS A 58 -1.92 11.25 -8.96
CA CYS A 58 -1.28 12.12 -9.96
C CYS A 58 -2.09 13.39 -10.31
N CYS A 59 -2.88 13.94 -9.37
CA CYS A 59 -3.79 15.07 -9.61
C CYS A 59 -3.22 16.44 -9.18
N MET A 60 -1.93 16.52 -8.83
CA MET A 60 -1.31 17.71 -8.28
C MET A 60 -2.06 18.25 -7.04
N ILE A 61 -2.54 17.34 -6.18
CA ILE A 61 -3.15 17.67 -4.90
C ILE A 61 -2.03 18.00 -3.90
N ASP A 62 -2.06 19.18 -3.31
CA ASP A 62 -1.17 19.59 -2.22
C ASP A 62 -1.95 19.72 -0.91
N ASP A 63 -1.28 20.18 0.16
CA ASP A 63 -1.90 20.34 1.47
C ASP A 63 -3.08 21.34 1.46
N ASP A 64 -3.08 22.34 0.58
CA ASP A 64 -4.15 23.33 0.46
C ASP A 64 -5.39 22.72 -0.19
N LYS A 65 -5.20 21.93 -1.27
CA LYS A 65 -6.28 21.12 -1.85
C LYS A 65 -6.78 20.04 -0.90
N VAL A 66 -5.92 19.47 -0.05
CA VAL A 66 -6.36 18.54 1.00
C VAL A 66 -7.29 19.21 2.01
N LYS A 67 -7.13 20.50 2.31
CA LYS A 67 -8.07 21.24 3.17
C LYS A 67 -9.48 21.20 2.60
N ILE A 68 -9.62 21.27 1.28
CA ILE A 68 -10.91 21.15 0.58
C ILE A 68 -11.42 19.71 0.67
N LEU A 69 -10.57 18.72 0.34
CA LEU A 69 -10.91 17.29 0.40
C LEU A 69 -11.29 16.81 1.81
N SER A 70 -10.72 17.39 2.86
CA SER A 70 -11.04 16.99 4.24
C SER A 70 -12.48 17.29 4.67
N ARG A 71 -13.24 18.01 3.84
CA ARG A 71 -14.68 18.27 4.02
C ARG A 71 -15.56 17.13 3.50
N LEU A 72 -14.97 16.07 2.94
CA LEU A 72 -15.69 14.88 2.49
C LEU A 72 -16.15 14.04 3.69
N ASP A 73 -17.45 13.91 3.86
CA ASP A 73 -18.04 13.27 5.05
C ASP A 73 -18.26 11.76 4.89
N SER A 74 -18.46 11.30 3.65
CA SER A 74 -18.93 9.96 3.33
C SER A 74 -17.85 9.00 2.83
N ILE A 75 -16.65 9.50 2.51
CA ILE A 75 -15.58 8.73 1.87
C ILE A 75 -14.87 7.81 2.87
N GLU A 76 -14.82 6.53 2.53
CA GLU A 76 -14.17 5.49 3.32
C GLU A 76 -12.82 5.05 2.75
N VAL A 77 -12.63 5.19 1.44
CA VAL A 77 -11.39 4.80 0.74
C VAL A 77 -10.92 5.96 -0.13
N LEU A 78 -9.76 6.50 0.19
CA LEU A 78 -9.14 7.60 -0.53
C LEU A 78 -7.74 7.21 -1.02
N SER A 79 -7.50 7.39 -2.31
CA SER A 79 -6.15 7.32 -2.88
C SER A 79 -5.70 8.70 -3.30
N LEU A 80 -4.51 9.09 -2.81
CA LEU A 80 -3.80 10.32 -3.14
C LEU A 80 -2.35 9.97 -3.50
N ARG A 81 -2.14 8.88 -4.24
CA ARG A 81 -0.81 8.46 -4.68
C ARG A 81 -0.20 9.51 -5.62
N ALA A 82 1.10 9.70 -5.53
CA ALA A 82 1.87 10.60 -6.42
C ALA A 82 1.30 12.03 -6.47
N ASN A 83 1.04 12.58 -5.28
CA ASN A 83 0.62 13.96 -5.08
C ASN A 83 1.69 14.72 -4.28
N LYS A 84 1.33 15.86 -3.69
CA LYS A 84 2.24 16.76 -2.94
C LYS A 84 1.88 16.83 -1.45
N ILE A 85 1.47 15.71 -0.87
CA ILE A 85 0.97 15.67 0.51
C ILE A 85 2.12 15.61 1.50
N SER A 86 2.10 16.50 2.50
CA SER A 86 3.08 16.52 3.59
C SER A 86 2.46 16.18 4.94
N ASP A 87 3.24 16.30 6.02
CA ASP A 87 2.75 16.21 7.40
C ASP A 87 1.51 17.10 7.67
N ASN A 88 1.38 18.24 6.98
CA ASN A 88 0.21 19.12 7.12
C ASN A 88 -1.05 18.52 6.50
N GLY A 89 -0.98 18.01 5.27
CA GLY A 89 -2.10 17.32 4.63
C GLY A 89 -2.48 16.07 5.40
N MET A 90 -1.51 15.31 5.92
CA MET A 90 -1.80 14.15 6.78
C MET A 90 -2.65 14.49 8.00
N ARG A 91 -2.42 15.66 8.63
CA ARG A 91 -3.22 16.13 9.76
C ARG A 91 -4.69 16.28 9.39
N LEU A 92 -4.95 16.86 8.24
CA LEU A 92 -6.30 17.12 7.73
C LEU A 92 -7.00 15.82 7.32
N LEU A 93 -6.28 14.92 6.64
CA LEU A 93 -6.80 13.60 6.26
C LEU A 93 -7.14 12.74 7.48
N ALA A 94 -6.35 12.82 8.55
CA ALA A 94 -6.59 12.07 9.79
C ALA A 94 -7.88 12.50 10.52
N ALA A 95 -8.42 13.68 10.20
CA ALA A 95 -9.65 14.21 10.78
C ALA A 95 -10.92 13.82 9.98
N MET A 96 -10.78 13.19 8.82
CA MET A 96 -11.92 12.77 8.01
C MET A 96 -12.75 11.70 8.75
N PRO A 97 -14.06 11.90 8.93
CA PRO A 97 -14.86 11.13 9.89
C PRO A 97 -15.07 9.67 9.47
N SER A 98 -15.15 9.41 8.16
CA SER A 98 -15.49 8.08 7.62
C SER A 98 -14.29 7.31 7.06
N LEU A 99 -13.10 7.91 7.06
CA LEU A 99 -11.95 7.37 6.34
C LEU A 99 -11.39 6.10 7.00
N LYS A 100 -11.42 4.97 6.28
CA LYS A 100 -10.95 3.65 6.74
C LYS A 100 -9.68 3.21 6.04
N LYS A 101 -9.49 3.61 4.77
CA LYS A 101 -8.34 3.22 3.96
C LYS A 101 -7.76 4.42 3.24
N LEU A 102 -6.46 4.62 3.39
CA LEU A 102 -5.75 5.76 2.82
C LEU A 102 -4.48 5.29 2.10
N ASP A 103 -4.31 5.73 0.86
CA ASP A 103 -3.07 5.58 0.10
C ASP A 103 -2.40 6.94 -0.12
N LEU A 104 -1.18 7.07 0.40
CA LEU A 104 -0.31 8.24 0.29
C LEU A 104 1.03 7.88 -0.35
N SER A 105 1.08 6.85 -1.16
CA SER A 105 2.33 6.42 -1.81
C SER A 105 2.93 7.51 -2.70
N SER A 106 4.25 7.57 -2.82
CA SER A 106 4.96 8.47 -3.76
C SER A 106 4.70 9.97 -3.57
N ASN A 107 4.44 10.44 -2.35
CA ASN A 107 4.24 11.86 -2.03
C ASN A 107 5.53 12.63 -1.67
N ASN A 108 6.63 11.94 -1.34
CA ASN A 108 7.90 12.58 -0.97
C ASN A 108 8.89 12.79 -2.14
N ASN A 109 8.57 12.32 -3.35
CA ASN A 109 9.55 12.20 -4.42
C ASN A 109 9.83 13.50 -5.20
N LEU A 110 9.13 14.61 -4.89
CA LEU A 110 9.10 15.77 -5.78
C LEU A 110 9.15 17.15 -5.09
N TYR A 111 9.13 17.25 -3.75
CA TYR A 111 8.93 18.54 -3.04
C TYR A 111 9.72 18.68 -1.72
N ASP A 112 9.86 19.92 -1.25
CA ASP A 112 10.55 20.27 0.01
C ASP A 112 9.77 19.83 1.26
N LYS A 113 8.44 19.79 1.16
CA LYS A 113 7.56 19.29 2.23
C LYS A 113 7.36 17.79 2.07
N ARG A 114 7.52 17.05 3.16
CA ARG A 114 7.53 15.59 3.15
C ARG A 114 6.70 15.03 4.30
N ILE A 115 6.25 13.80 4.12
CA ILE A 115 5.74 12.92 5.17
C ILE A 115 6.92 12.47 6.02
N THR A 116 6.84 12.72 7.33
CA THR A 116 7.84 12.33 8.32
C THR A 116 7.19 11.60 9.50
N ALA A 117 8.00 11.17 10.47
CA ALA A 117 7.52 10.61 11.73
C ALA A 117 6.56 11.55 12.49
N LYS A 118 6.64 12.88 12.28
CA LYS A 118 5.74 13.86 12.92
C LYS A 118 4.33 13.78 12.36
N GLY A 119 4.15 13.78 11.04
CA GLY A 119 2.83 13.61 10.41
C GLY A 119 2.22 12.24 10.69
N LEU A 120 3.04 11.19 10.72
CA LEU A 120 2.58 9.84 11.05
C LEU A 120 2.07 9.72 12.49
N ASN A 121 2.59 10.51 13.42
CA ASN A 121 2.20 10.45 14.83
C ASN A 121 0.75 10.88 15.06
N ILE A 122 0.17 11.61 14.11
CA ILE A 122 -1.24 12.03 14.14
C ILE A 122 -2.17 10.82 14.09
N PHE A 123 -1.79 9.77 13.36
CA PHE A 123 -2.58 8.55 13.22
C PHE A 123 -2.53 7.63 14.46
N VAL A 124 -1.70 7.93 15.47
CA VAL A 124 -1.63 7.14 16.72
C VAL A 124 -2.97 7.16 17.47
N ARG A 125 -3.66 8.31 17.43
CA ARG A 125 -4.96 8.50 18.08
C ARG A 125 -6.14 8.33 17.12
N ASN A 126 -5.88 8.13 15.83
CA ASN A 126 -6.93 7.89 14.86
C ASN A 126 -7.56 6.49 15.13
N SER A 127 -8.89 6.48 15.23
CA SER A 127 -9.68 5.29 15.56
C SER A 127 -10.43 4.70 14.36
N THR A 128 -10.52 5.44 13.26
CA THR A 128 -11.31 5.09 12.06
C THR A 128 -10.47 4.38 11.00
N LEU A 129 -9.20 4.76 10.86
CA LEU A 129 -8.29 4.25 9.85
C LEU A 129 -7.85 2.83 10.19
N GLU A 130 -8.16 1.90 9.30
CA GLU A 130 -7.82 0.49 9.42
C GLU A 130 -6.59 0.14 8.57
N GLN A 131 -6.38 0.90 7.50
CA GLN A 131 -5.35 0.66 6.52
C GLN A 131 -4.65 1.94 6.07
N LEU A 132 -3.32 1.85 5.99
CA LEU A 132 -2.46 2.90 5.48
C LEU A 132 -1.42 2.35 4.50
N THR A 133 -1.33 2.94 3.31
CA THR A 133 -0.29 2.69 2.32
C THR A 133 0.60 3.93 2.21
N LEU A 134 1.91 3.75 2.39
CA LEU A 134 2.93 4.80 2.36
C LEU A 134 4.15 4.35 1.55
N SER A 135 3.91 3.62 0.47
CA SER A 135 5.01 3.11 -0.34
C SER A 135 5.77 4.25 -1.00
N ASP A 136 7.08 4.09 -1.20
CA ASP A 136 7.87 5.03 -1.99
C ASP A 136 7.86 6.47 -1.44
N ASN A 137 8.06 6.62 -0.13
CA ASN A 137 8.08 7.91 0.56
C ASN A 137 9.39 8.17 1.31
N GLU A 138 10.45 7.43 1.01
CA GLU A 138 11.76 7.55 1.69
C GLU A 138 11.68 7.43 3.23
N LEU A 139 10.68 6.72 3.76
CA LEU A 139 10.45 6.62 5.21
C LEU A 139 11.59 5.85 5.91
N ASP A 140 11.96 6.30 7.11
CA ASP A 140 13.06 5.77 7.90
C ASP A 140 12.60 4.97 9.13
N ASP A 141 13.55 4.62 10.00
CA ASP A 141 13.29 3.84 11.21
C ASP A 141 12.45 4.58 12.26
N GLU A 142 12.55 5.92 12.34
CA GLU A 142 11.70 6.71 13.25
C GLU A 142 10.26 6.75 12.76
N CYS A 143 10.03 6.77 11.44
CA CYS A 143 8.69 6.60 10.87
C CYS A 143 8.08 5.24 11.25
N ALA A 144 8.86 4.16 11.13
CA ALA A 144 8.45 2.81 11.53
C ALA A 144 8.13 2.71 13.03
N LYS A 145 8.92 3.36 13.88
CA LYS A 145 8.70 3.46 15.32
C LYS A 145 7.39 4.15 15.67
N THR A 146 7.07 5.25 14.99
CA THR A 146 5.79 5.94 15.15
C THR A 146 4.64 5.04 14.72
N LEU A 147 4.73 4.43 13.54
CA LEU A 147 3.71 3.54 12.98
C LEU A 147 3.42 2.33 13.86
N ALA A 148 4.41 1.81 14.59
CA ALA A 148 4.25 0.70 15.54
C ALA A 148 3.24 0.98 16.66
N ARG A 149 2.93 2.26 16.92
CA ARG A 149 2.01 2.71 17.97
C ARG A 149 0.58 2.91 17.48
N ASN A 150 0.31 2.74 16.19
CA ASN A 150 -1.01 2.96 15.60
C ASN A 150 -1.97 1.78 15.85
N ASN A 151 -3.23 1.97 15.49
CA ASN A 151 -4.29 0.96 15.60
C ASN A 151 -4.55 0.20 14.29
N LEU A 152 -3.69 0.35 13.29
CA LEU A 152 -3.85 -0.19 11.95
C LEU A 152 -3.91 -1.72 11.95
N ARG A 153 -4.73 -2.27 11.04
CA ARG A 153 -4.81 -3.70 10.74
C ARG A 153 -4.00 -4.08 9.51
N ARG A 154 -3.83 -3.14 8.58
CA ARG A 154 -3.04 -3.32 7.36
C ARG A 154 -2.13 -2.14 7.11
N LEU A 155 -0.85 -2.42 6.89
CA LEU A 155 0.19 -1.42 6.69
C LEU A 155 1.09 -1.83 5.53
N ILE A 156 1.33 -0.89 4.62
CA ILE A 156 2.13 -1.10 3.43
C ILE A 156 3.18 0.00 3.36
N LEU A 157 4.43 -0.41 3.43
CA LEU A 157 5.62 0.43 3.53
C LEU A 157 6.66 0.03 2.47
N SER A 158 6.22 -0.54 1.35
CA SER A 158 7.14 -1.01 0.33
C SER A 158 7.98 0.13 -0.23
N LYS A 159 9.23 -0.12 -0.65
CA LYS A 159 10.08 0.89 -1.30
C LYS A 159 10.34 2.10 -0.38
N ASN A 160 10.79 1.84 0.85
CA ASN A 160 11.20 2.86 1.80
C ASN A 160 12.63 2.57 2.29
N GLN A 161 13.10 3.34 3.28
CA GLN A 161 14.46 3.27 3.81
C GLN A 161 14.53 2.58 5.18
N ILE A 162 13.50 1.78 5.54
CA ILE A 162 13.38 1.14 6.84
C ILE A 162 14.45 0.03 6.96
N SER A 163 15.19 0.06 8.06
CA SER A 163 16.25 -0.89 8.37
C SER A 163 15.79 -1.94 9.37
N HIS A 164 16.71 -2.79 9.82
CA HIS A 164 16.45 -3.73 10.90
C HIS A 164 15.97 -3.06 12.20
N LYS A 165 16.41 -1.82 12.50
CA LYS A 165 15.97 -1.10 13.70
C LYS A 165 14.48 -0.74 13.62
N GLY A 166 14.03 -0.17 12.51
CA GLY A 166 12.61 0.17 12.31
C GLY A 166 11.70 -1.04 12.40
N VAL A 167 12.14 -2.16 11.83
CA VAL A 167 11.42 -3.43 11.91
C VAL A 167 11.26 -3.94 13.35
N THR A 168 12.25 -3.75 14.22
CA THR A 168 12.10 -4.16 15.63
C THR A 168 10.97 -3.42 16.34
N TYR A 169 10.72 -2.15 16.00
CA TYR A 169 9.55 -1.45 16.51
C TYR A 169 8.25 -2.02 15.96
N LEU A 170 8.19 -2.29 14.65
CA LEU A 170 7.00 -2.87 14.01
C LEU A 170 6.66 -4.26 14.55
N ALA A 171 7.64 -5.01 15.04
CA ALA A 171 7.42 -6.29 15.71
C ALA A 171 6.49 -6.16 16.94
N ALA A 172 6.55 -5.03 17.64
CA ALA A 172 5.70 -4.73 18.79
C ALA A 172 4.28 -4.22 18.44
N HIS A 173 3.94 -4.07 17.14
CA HIS A 173 2.65 -3.52 16.74
C HIS A 173 1.49 -4.42 17.19
N LYS A 174 0.54 -3.84 17.95
CA LYS A 174 -0.47 -4.62 18.70
C LYS A 174 -1.69 -5.07 17.91
N LYS A 175 -1.98 -4.50 16.74
CA LYS A 175 -3.19 -4.82 15.95
C LYS A 175 -2.94 -5.29 14.51
N LEU A 176 -1.71 -5.23 14.03
CA LEU A 176 -1.41 -5.45 12.62
C LEU A 176 -1.62 -6.92 12.23
N LYS A 177 -2.30 -7.14 11.11
CA LYS A 177 -2.57 -8.46 10.51
C LYS A 177 -1.89 -8.63 9.17
N PHE A 178 -1.74 -7.54 8.43
CA PHE A 178 -1.02 -7.52 7.16
C PHE A 178 0.09 -6.48 7.24
N LEU A 179 1.31 -6.89 6.91
CA LEU A 179 2.45 -6.01 6.75
C LEU A 179 3.14 -6.28 5.42
N ASP A 180 3.25 -5.26 4.59
CA ASP A 180 4.18 -5.24 3.47
C ASP A 180 5.28 -4.23 3.75
N ILE A 181 6.50 -4.73 3.79
CA ILE A 181 7.71 -3.94 3.98
C ILE A 181 8.80 -4.38 2.98
N SER A 182 8.34 -4.78 1.80
CA SER A 182 9.20 -5.15 0.67
C SER A 182 10.04 -3.98 0.17
N THR A 183 11.15 -4.25 -0.51
CA THR A 183 12.03 -3.20 -1.06
C THR A 183 12.45 -2.18 0.01
N ASN A 184 13.05 -2.67 1.10
CA ASN A 184 13.58 -1.86 2.20
C ASN A 184 15.04 -2.28 2.49
N LYS A 185 15.59 -1.89 3.64
CA LYS A 185 16.98 -2.19 4.05
C LYS A 185 17.03 -3.23 5.17
N ILE A 186 16.10 -4.20 5.17
CA ILE A 186 15.96 -5.18 6.24
C ILE A 186 17.00 -6.28 6.08
N GLY A 187 17.68 -6.63 7.17
CA GLY A 187 18.60 -7.77 7.24
C GLY A 187 18.08 -8.89 8.14
N ASP A 188 18.91 -9.93 8.32
CA ASP A 188 18.56 -11.16 9.03
C ASP A 188 18.01 -10.95 10.44
N SER A 189 18.62 -10.05 11.20
CA SER A 189 18.20 -9.73 12.57
C SER A 189 16.79 -9.16 12.60
N GLY A 190 16.52 -8.13 11.80
CA GLY A 190 15.20 -7.49 11.74
C GLY A 190 14.11 -8.47 11.33
N ALA A 191 14.33 -9.26 10.27
CA ALA A 191 13.35 -10.22 9.79
C ALA A 191 13.06 -11.34 10.81
N SER A 192 14.09 -11.90 11.44
CA SER A 192 13.91 -12.94 12.45
C SER A 192 13.25 -12.39 13.73
N THR A 193 13.61 -11.18 14.18
CA THR A 193 12.92 -10.49 15.27
C THR A 193 11.43 -10.28 14.96
N LEU A 194 11.10 -9.77 13.78
CA LEU A 194 9.71 -9.54 13.37
C LEU A 194 8.87 -10.80 13.46
N ILE A 195 9.35 -11.91 12.91
CA ILE A 195 8.64 -13.20 12.93
C ILE A 195 8.60 -13.79 14.34
N ASN A 196 9.68 -13.69 15.11
CA ASN A 196 9.76 -14.33 16.42
C ASN A 196 8.93 -13.63 17.49
N GLU A 197 8.81 -12.30 17.40
CA GLU A 197 8.17 -11.47 18.43
C GLU A 197 6.76 -11.03 18.04
N ASN A 198 6.44 -10.90 16.74
CA ASN A 198 5.10 -10.53 16.33
C ASN A 198 4.16 -11.74 16.28
N LEU A 199 3.23 -11.78 17.22
CA LEU A 199 2.28 -12.89 17.35
C LEU A 199 0.98 -12.70 16.54
N ARG A 200 0.85 -11.62 15.76
CA ARG A 200 -0.44 -11.18 15.20
C ARG A 200 -0.50 -11.10 13.69
N ILE A 201 0.61 -10.76 13.03
CA ILE A 201 0.69 -10.69 11.58
C ILE A 201 0.40 -12.07 11.01
N ARG A 202 -0.45 -12.10 9.99
CA ARG A 202 -0.84 -13.30 9.23
C ARG A 202 -0.28 -13.27 7.82
N VAL A 203 -0.19 -12.07 7.24
CA VAL A 203 0.39 -11.88 5.91
C VAL A 203 1.60 -10.95 6.02
N LEU A 204 2.77 -11.47 5.66
CA LEU A 204 4.03 -10.77 5.74
C LEU A 204 4.73 -10.77 4.39
N ILE A 205 4.94 -9.58 3.84
CA ILE A 205 5.60 -9.37 2.55
C ILE A 205 6.94 -8.67 2.81
N LEU A 206 8.03 -9.38 2.54
CA LEU A 206 9.42 -9.02 2.86
C LEU A 206 10.33 -9.13 1.64
N ASN A 207 9.77 -9.27 0.44
CA ASN A 207 10.55 -9.44 -0.78
C ASN A 207 11.48 -8.25 -1.05
N ASN A 208 12.56 -8.49 -1.78
CA ASN A 208 13.53 -7.48 -2.18
C ASN A 208 14.16 -6.74 -0.98
N ASN A 209 14.66 -7.50 0.00
CA ASN A 209 15.43 -7.00 1.14
C ASN A 209 16.80 -7.70 1.17
N LYS A 210 17.50 -7.67 2.32
CA LYS A 210 18.85 -8.24 2.50
C LYS A 210 18.84 -9.47 3.42
N LEU A 211 17.81 -10.32 3.33
CA LEU A 211 17.70 -11.53 4.15
C LEU A 211 18.51 -12.68 3.52
N GLY A 212 19.44 -13.24 4.27
CA GLY A 212 20.14 -14.48 3.97
C GLY A 212 19.63 -15.67 4.77
N ILE A 213 20.32 -16.81 4.63
CA ILE A 213 20.01 -18.04 5.37
C ILE A 213 19.96 -17.83 6.89
N LYS A 214 20.79 -16.96 7.45
CA LYS A 214 20.83 -16.67 8.90
C LYS A 214 19.50 -16.13 9.42
N ALA A 215 18.72 -15.42 8.59
CA ALA A 215 17.37 -15.00 8.93
C ALA A 215 16.50 -16.22 9.24
N ILE A 216 16.47 -17.18 8.31
CA ILE A 216 15.67 -18.40 8.38
C ILE A 216 16.13 -19.29 9.53
N THR A 217 17.45 -19.42 9.73
CA THR A 217 18.01 -20.18 10.86
C THR A 217 17.48 -19.69 12.21
N LYS A 218 17.36 -18.37 12.39
CA LYS A 218 16.89 -17.75 13.65
C LYS A 218 15.37 -17.69 13.80
N MET A 219 14.61 -17.82 12.72
CA MET A 219 13.14 -17.82 12.78
C MET A 219 12.63 -19.07 13.49
N LYS A 220 11.74 -18.89 14.46
CA LYS A 220 11.07 -19.96 15.19
C LYS A 220 9.99 -20.58 14.30
N THR A 221 10.11 -21.88 14.06
CA THR A 221 9.15 -22.69 13.27
C THR A 221 7.71 -22.46 13.71
N GLU A 222 7.43 -22.48 15.02
CA GLU A 222 6.09 -22.27 15.59
C GLU A 222 5.50 -20.89 15.30
N GLN A 223 6.32 -19.87 15.06
CA GLN A 223 5.84 -18.55 14.68
C GLN A 223 5.68 -18.44 13.16
N LEU A 224 6.59 -19.01 12.38
CA LEU A 224 6.46 -19.09 10.92
C LEU A 224 5.14 -19.75 10.50
N LYS A 225 4.77 -20.86 11.15
CA LYS A 225 3.52 -21.58 10.89
C LYS A 225 2.24 -20.81 11.25
N LYS A 226 2.34 -19.67 11.93
CA LYS A 226 1.20 -18.78 12.18
C LYS A 226 0.92 -17.82 11.01
N LEU A 227 1.83 -17.72 10.04
CA LEU A 227 1.63 -16.91 8.84
C LEU A 227 0.79 -17.69 7.83
N ASP A 228 -0.28 -17.06 7.38
CA ASP A 228 -1.11 -17.53 6.26
C ASP A 228 -0.38 -17.28 4.93
N ARG A 229 0.46 -16.23 4.87
CA ARG A 229 1.28 -15.90 3.71
C ARG A 229 2.59 -15.23 4.10
N LEU A 230 3.68 -15.70 3.52
CA LEU A 230 5.02 -15.15 3.64
C LEU A 230 5.64 -14.99 2.25
N ASP A 231 6.10 -13.78 1.92
CA ASP A 231 6.84 -13.52 0.69
C ASP A 231 8.26 -13.05 1.02
N LEU A 232 9.25 -13.87 0.65
CA LEU A 232 10.68 -13.60 0.82
C LEU A 232 11.42 -13.50 -0.51
N CYS A 233 10.72 -13.35 -1.63
CA CYS A 233 11.33 -13.35 -2.96
C CYS A 233 12.38 -12.23 -3.09
N LEU A 234 13.34 -12.36 -4.01
CA LEU A 234 14.39 -11.34 -4.22
C LEU A 234 15.23 -11.02 -2.95
N ASN A 235 15.36 -11.97 -2.02
CA ASN A 235 16.31 -11.91 -0.92
C ASN A 235 17.49 -12.89 -1.17
N PRO A 236 18.71 -12.59 -0.68
CA PRO A 236 19.87 -13.46 -0.84
C PRO A 236 19.86 -14.71 0.08
N LEU A 237 18.75 -15.45 0.11
CA LEU A 237 18.57 -16.64 0.97
C LEU A 237 19.54 -17.79 0.64
N GLY A 238 19.90 -17.92 -0.64
CA GLY A 238 20.63 -19.07 -1.16
C GLY A 238 19.77 -20.34 -1.25
N HIS A 239 20.29 -21.36 -1.94
CA HIS A 239 19.61 -22.66 -2.08
C HIS A 239 19.32 -23.30 -0.71
N ASP A 240 20.29 -23.24 0.20
CA ASP A 240 20.14 -23.86 1.52
C ASP A 240 19.15 -23.09 2.41
N GLY A 241 19.06 -21.76 2.26
CA GLY A 241 18.06 -20.97 2.96
C GLY A 241 16.64 -21.23 2.47
N ILE A 242 16.48 -21.47 1.16
CA ILE A 242 15.22 -21.94 0.55
C ILE A 242 14.81 -23.29 1.13
N LYS A 243 15.73 -24.26 1.12
CA LYS A 243 15.47 -25.61 1.64
C LYS A 243 15.11 -25.57 3.14
N LEU A 244 15.88 -24.82 3.93
CA LEU A 244 15.60 -24.64 5.35
C LEU A 244 14.25 -23.97 5.60
N LEU A 245 13.86 -23.01 4.76
CA LEU A 245 12.54 -22.38 4.84
C LEU A 245 11.43 -23.39 4.51
N GLN A 246 11.62 -24.23 3.49
CA GLN A 246 10.69 -25.31 3.16
C GLN A 246 10.55 -26.29 4.32
N ASP A 247 11.66 -26.69 4.96
CA ASP A 247 11.64 -27.60 6.11
C ASP A 247 10.93 -26.98 7.33
N LYS A 248 11.14 -25.68 7.59
CA LYS A 248 10.53 -24.98 8.74
C LYS A 248 9.06 -24.61 8.51
N TRP A 249 8.72 -24.11 7.32
CA TRP A 249 7.40 -23.56 7.05
C TRP A 249 6.46 -24.61 6.45
N GLY A 250 6.97 -25.53 5.61
CA GLY A 250 6.26 -26.69 5.06
C GLY A 250 5.21 -26.34 4.00
N SER A 251 4.86 -27.31 3.13
CA SER A 251 3.82 -27.17 2.09
C SER A 251 2.44 -27.02 2.71
N GLN A 252 1.98 -25.78 2.89
CA GLN A 252 0.57 -25.51 3.09
C GLN A 252 -0.14 -25.88 1.77
N ASP A 253 -0.91 -26.95 1.78
CA ASP A 253 -1.79 -27.32 0.68
C ASP A 253 -2.73 -26.14 0.39
N GLY A 254 -2.50 -25.49 -0.76
CA GLY A 254 -3.30 -24.37 -1.23
C GLY A 254 -2.68 -22.99 -0.96
N LEU A 255 -2.32 -22.30 -2.06
CA LEU A 255 -1.95 -20.88 -2.19
C LEU A 255 -0.46 -20.52 -2.13
N SER A 256 0.20 -20.73 -3.28
CA SER A 256 0.88 -19.66 -4.08
C SER A 256 1.67 -18.61 -3.28
N THR A 257 3.00 -18.49 -3.37
CA THR A 257 3.79 -18.40 -4.61
C THR A 257 5.27 -18.46 -4.19
N PHE A 258 5.99 -19.49 -4.62
CA PHE A 258 7.43 -19.62 -4.35
C PHE A 258 8.22 -19.00 -5.52
N PHE A 259 8.44 -17.68 -5.54
CA PHE A 259 9.30 -17.05 -6.57
C PHE A 259 10.73 -16.88 -6.06
N CYS A 260 11.43 -18.00 -5.87
CA CYS A 260 12.85 -17.91 -5.50
C CYS A 260 13.83 -17.97 -6.67
N GLN A 261 13.45 -18.39 -7.89
CA GLN A 261 14.42 -18.44 -9.00
C GLN A 261 13.78 -18.21 -10.38
N LYS A 262 13.94 -17.00 -10.91
CA LYS A 262 14.60 -16.76 -12.22
C LYS A 262 14.68 -15.26 -12.48
N ARG A 263 15.93 -14.78 -12.63
CA ARG A 263 16.24 -13.48 -13.22
C ARG A 263 15.65 -13.43 -14.64
N ASN A 264 14.64 -12.59 -14.85
CA ASN A 264 14.45 -11.94 -16.13
C ASN A 264 13.93 -10.53 -15.90
N ARG A 265 14.72 -9.54 -16.34
CA ARG A 265 14.48 -8.09 -16.18
C ARG A 265 13.16 -7.60 -16.82
N SER A 266 12.46 -8.43 -17.58
CA SER A 266 11.17 -8.09 -18.23
C SER A 266 9.92 -8.32 -17.38
N PHE A 267 10.02 -8.90 -16.17
CA PHE A 267 8.85 -9.16 -15.30
C PHE A 267 8.70 -8.20 -14.10
N ILE A 268 9.65 -7.26 -13.92
CA ILE A 268 9.66 -6.34 -12.78
C ILE A 268 8.57 -5.25 -12.90
N THR A 269 8.06 -5.00 -14.10
CA THR A 269 6.99 -4.01 -14.33
C THR A 269 5.58 -4.53 -14.02
N GLY A 270 5.34 -5.85 -14.03
CA GLY A 270 4.00 -6.43 -13.80
C GLY A 270 3.59 -6.61 -12.33
N LEU A 271 4.55 -6.72 -11.40
CA LEU A 271 4.26 -7.04 -10.00
C LEU A 271 3.94 -5.81 -9.14
N PHE A 272 4.39 -4.62 -9.54
CA PHE A 272 3.96 -3.36 -8.92
C PHE A 272 2.45 -3.13 -9.06
N ASN A 273 1.84 -3.56 -10.18
CA ASN A 273 0.39 -3.47 -10.40
C ASN A 273 -0.41 -4.50 -9.59
N THR A 274 0.20 -5.59 -9.13
CA THR A 274 -0.53 -6.69 -8.46
C THR A 274 -0.86 -6.39 -6.99
N ILE A 275 -0.07 -5.54 -6.31
CA ILE A 275 -0.36 -5.11 -4.93
C ILE A 275 -1.37 -3.95 -4.92
N HIS A 276 -1.32 -3.06 -5.93
CA HIS A 276 -2.32 -2.03 -6.15
C HIS A 276 -3.71 -2.63 -6.44
N THR A 277 -3.78 -3.68 -7.26
CA THR A 277 -5.05 -4.34 -7.65
C THR A 277 -5.81 -5.03 -6.53
N GLN A 278 -5.17 -5.40 -5.40
CA GLN A 278 -5.90 -5.92 -4.23
C GLN A 278 -6.67 -4.84 -3.46
N PHE A 279 -6.37 -3.55 -3.69
CA PHE A 279 -7.09 -2.42 -3.08
C PHE A 279 -7.85 -1.56 -4.06
N PHE A 280 -7.39 -1.54 -5.29
CA PHE A 280 -7.86 -0.72 -6.38
C PHE A 280 -7.88 -1.58 -7.65
N PRO A 281 -8.87 -2.47 -7.82
CA PRO A 281 -8.86 -3.46 -8.90
C PRO A 281 -9.17 -2.80 -10.25
N GLU A 282 -8.13 -2.53 -11.03
CA GLU A 282 -8.22 -2.34 -12.48
C GLU A 282 -7.70 -3.59 -13.18
N LYS A 283 -8.53 -4.19 -14.03
CA LYS A 283 -8.05 -5.16 -15.01
C LYS A 283 -7.69 -4.35 -16.25
N GLU A 284 -6.40 -4.17 -16.51
CA GLU A 284 -5.95 -3.64 -17.80
C GLU A 284 -6.31 -4.62 -18.93
N ASN A 285 -6.79 -4.05 -20.03
CA ASN A 285 -7.09 -4.71 -21.29
C ASN A 285 -5.85 -5.41 -21.86
N LYS A 286 -6.02 -6.65 -22.32
CA LYS A 286 -4.99 -7.37 -23.08
C LYS A 286 -4.66 -6.59 -24.37
N PRO A 287 -3.39 -6.35 -24.73
CA PRO A 287 -3.06 -5.96 -26.09
C PRO A 287 -3.33 -7.14 -27.04
N ALA A 288 -3.72 -6.78 -28.26
CA ALA A 288 -4.14 -7.66 -29.33
C ALA A 288 -3.12 -8.78 -29.64
N GLN A 289 -3.65 -9.95 -30.03
CA GLN A 289 -2.91 -11.07 -30.55
C GLN A 289 -2.05 -10.64 -31.75
N SER A 290 -0.73 -10.78 -31.65
CA SER A 290 0.13 -10.77 -32.84
C SER A 290 0.17 -12.18 -33.42
N ILE A 291 -0.19 -12.23 -34.70
CA ILE A 291 -0.28 -13.37 -35.58
C ILE A 291 1.11 -14.00 -35.76
N VAL A 292 1.18 -15.33 -35.65
CA VAL A 292 2.33 -16.15 -36.02
C VAL A 292 2.41 -16.19 -37.55
N LEU A 293 3.53 -15.76 -38.13
CA LEU A 293 3.92 -16.15 -39.48
C LEU A 293 5.09 -17.13 -39.39
N ASN A 294 4.79 -18.38 -39.71
CA ASN A 294 5.78 -19.38 -40.12
C ASN A 294 6.36 -18.99 -41.48
N SER A 295 7.67 -19.12 -41.64
CA SER A 295 8.25 -19.50 -42.93
C SER A 295 9.55 -20.26 -42.70
N THR A 296 9.46 -21.57 -42.84
CA THR A 296 10.49 -22.41 -43.43
C THR A 296 10.90 -21.85 -44.79
N LEU A 297 12.21 -21.65 -44.98
CA LEU A 297 13.04 -22.26 -46.03
C LEU A 297 14.51 -22.17 -45.58
#